data_AF-A0A7W1UNS6-F1
#
_entry.id   AF-A0A7W1UNS6-F1
#
_cell.length_a   1.000
_cell.length_b   1.000
_cell.length_c   1.000
_cell.angle_alpha   90.00
_cell.angle_beta   90.00
_cell.angle_gamma   90.00
#
_symmetry.space_group_name_H-M   'P 1'
#
loop_
_entity.id
_entity.type
_entity.pdbx_description
1 polymer ?
#
loop_
_entity_poly.entity_id
_entity_poly.type
_entity_poly.pdbx_seq_one_letter_code
_entity_poly.pdbx_strand_id
1 'polypeptide(L)'
;MKIDSYKLILNHITAGEHMLNMKTPEKYEEYKQMAFMFLNHKGKHLFEENILSQYREGMTLVKLFDQEQNRFVQGANHKKDGKNQKTWYDLSAMEEIEREDHFFDYFFACKLRQINLLEIDKCLAFHLEHSFKDDWQDYSRFLNITLRKHQKMLGTDIVETVMEWIKLSETDNISKELSGNEKSAKTKNKVKRSRDDSVTKLNQEQTALLIHFLQIGKIILKDEDLNKKEAGQAFSILTGYSADSLRQNLSEKELNLISNKKNLAVISNAIINLGLLIDKEIKDKK
;
A
#
# COMPACT_ATOMS: atom_id res chain seq x y z
N MET A 1 0.53 -21.45 10.32
CA MET A 1 -0.33 -21.21 9.14
C MET A 1 0.55 -21.22 7.91
N LYS A 2 0.22 -21.99 6.87
CA LYS A 2 1.03 -22.01 5.63
C LYS A 2 0.80 -20.69 4.89
N ILE A 3 1.87 -19.93 4.64
CA ILE A 3 1.87 -18.62 3.97
C ILE A 3 1.11 -18.66 2.63
N ASP A 4 1.08 -19.82 1.96
CA ASP A 4 0.37 -20.02 0.69
C ASP A 4 -1.17 -19.95 0.78
N SER A 5 -1.78 -19.98 1.97
CA SER A 5 -3.25 -20.00 2.09
C SER A 5 -3.92 -18.71 1.62
N TYR A 6 -3.18 -17.58 1.58
CA TYR A 6 -3.71 -16.29 1.17
C TYR A 6 -3.52 -15.98 -0.32
N LYS A 7 -2.70 -16.76 -1.03
CA LYS A 7 -2.53 -16.61 -2.48
C LYS A 7 -3.87 -16.68 -3.21
N LEU A 8 -3.96 -15.90 -4.28
CA LEU A 8 -5.09 -15.93 -5.20
C LEU A 8 -4.88 -17.06 -6.21
N ILE A 9 -5.27 -18.27 -5.84
CA ILE A 9 -5.23 -19.42 -6.75
C ILE A 9 -6.62 -19.62 -7.34
N LEU A 10 -6.72 -19.66 -8.67
CA LEU A 10 -7.99 -19.73 -9.38
C LEU A 10 -8.83 -20.92 -8.91
N ASN A 11 -8.23 -22.12 -8.83
CA ASN A 11 -8.86 -23.33 -8.29
C ASN A 11 -9.56 -23.12 -6.94
N HIS A 12 -8.86 -22.51 -5.98
CA HIS A 12 -9.39 -22.29 -4.63
C HIS A 12 -10.55 -21.29 -4.66
N ILE A 13 -10.42 -20.22 -5.46
CA ILE A 13 -11.47 -19.22 -5.60
C ILE A 13 -12.70 -19.82 -6.27
N THR A 14 -12.52 -20.64 -7.32
CA THR A 14 -13.62 -21.34 -8.02
C THR A 14 -14.37 -22.26 -7.07
N ALA A 15 -13.65 -23.04 -6.26
CA ALA A 15 -14.28 -23.90 -5.26
C ALA A 15 -15.11 -23.10 -4.25
N GLY A 16 -14.53 -22.01 -3.72
CA GLY A 16 -15.24 -21.13 -2.79
C GLY A 16 -16.47 -20.47 -3.41
N GLU A 17 -16.36 -19.98 -4.65
CA GLU A 17 -17.48 -19.37 -5.38
C GLU A 17 -18.57 -20.37 -5.72
N HIS A 18 -18.20 -21.60 -6.06
CA HIS A 18 -19.17 -22.66 -6.29
C HIS A 18 -19.96 -22.93 -5.01
N MET A 19 -19.29 -23.10 -3.87
CA MET A 19 -19.93 -23.35 -2.57
C MET A 19 -20.83 -22.20 -2.12
N LEU A 20 -20.37 -20.95 -2.24
CA LEU A 20 -21.14 -19.77 -1.83
C LEU A 20 -22.40 -19.57 -2.68
N ASN A 21 -22.31 -19.87 -3.98
CA ASN A 21 -23.38 -19.60 -4.93
C ASN A 21 -24.17 -20.86 -5.33
N MET A 22 -24.03 -21.99 -4.63
CA MET A 22 -24.79 -23.23 -4.92
C MET A 22 -26.30 -23.00 -5.00
N LYS A 23 -26.84 -22.05 -4.23
CA LYS A 23 -28.26 -21.70 -4.18
C LYS A 23 -28.65 -20.54 -5.12
N THR A 24 -27.68 -19.92 -5.77
CA THR A 24 -27.88 -18.77 -6.67
C THR A 24 -27.06 -18.96 -7.96
N PRO A 25 -27.50 -19.82 -8.88
CA PRO A 25 -26.73 -20.20 -10.07
C PRO A 25 -26.33 -19.02 -10.95
N GLU A 26 -27.15 -17.97 -11.05
CA GLU A 26 -26.87 -16.77 -11.82
C GLU A 26 -25.57 -16.07 -11.37
N LYS A 27 -25.34 -15.97 -10.06
CA LYS A 27 -24.11 -15.38 -9.50
C LYS A 27 -22.88 -16.23 -9.78
N TYR A 28 -23.05 -17.56 -9.82
CA TYR A 28 -21.95 -18.44 -10.19
C TYR A 28 -21.61 -18.31 -11.68
N GLU A 29 -22.60 -18.10 -12.54
CA GLU A 29 -22.36 -17.87 -13.96
C GLU A 29 -21.64 -16.53 -14.21
N GLU A 30 -21.96 -15.47 -13.47
CA GLU A 30 -21.19 -14.22 -13.48
C GLU A 30 -19.71 -14.46 -13.13
N TYR A 31 -19.45 -15.26 -12.09
CA TYR A 31 -18.09 -15.65 -11.73
C TYR A 31 -17.40 -16.43 -12.85
N LYS A 32 -18.08 -17.41 -13.47
CA LYS A 32 -17.53 -18.19 -14.57
C LYS A 32 -17.13 -17.31 -15.75
N GLN A 33 -17.90 -16.27 -16.06
CA GLN A 33 -17.55 -15.30 -17.10
C GLN A 33 -16.26 -14.55 -16.76
N MET A 34 -16.09 -14.12 -15.51
CA MET A 34 -14.87 -13.43 -15.07
C MET A 34 -13.64 -14.35 -15.11
N ALA A 35 -13.78 -15.59 -14.63
CA ALA A 35 -12.73 -16.60 -14.68
C ALA A 35 -12.34 -16.97 -16.12
N PHE A 36 -13.33 -17.12 -17.01
CA PHE A 36 -13.11 -17.31 -18.44
C PHE A 36 -12.34 -16.13 -19.06
N MET A 37 -12.77 -14.89 -18.79
CA MET A 37 -12.10 -13.71 -19.32
C MET A 37 -10.65 -13.61 -18.83
N PHE A 38 -10.38 -13.92 -17.57
CA PHE A 38 -9.02 -13.98 -17.01
C PHE A 38 -8.14 -15.00 -17.75
N LEU A 39 -8.59 -16.26 -17.86
CA LEU A 39 -7.81 -17.31 -18.53
C LEU A 39 -7.62 -17.01 -20.02
N ASN A 40 -8.62 -16.39 -20.67
CA ASN A 40 -8.50 -15.95 -22.05
C ASN A 40 -7.42 -14.87 -22.22
N HIS A 41 -7.37 -13.87 -21.34
CA HIS A 41 -6.30 -12.84 -21.38
C HIS A 41 -4.92 -13.45 -21.11
N LYS A 42 -4.82 -14.47 -20.24
CA LYS A 42 -3.58 -15.23 -20.02
C LYS A 42 -3.23 -16.19 -21.18
N GLY A 43 -4.12 -16.39 -22.15
CA GLY A 43 -3.94 -17.34 -23.24
C GLY A 43 -3.99 -18.82 -22.81
N LYS A 44 -4.56 -19.12 -21.63
CA LYS A 44 -4.57 -20.46 -21.00
C LYS A 44 -5.72 -21.32 -21.51
N HIS A 45 -5.78 -21.50 -22.83
CA HIS A 45 -6.77 -22.36 -23.49
C HIS A 45 -6.21 -23.77 -23.69
N LEU A 46 -7.11 -24.76 -23.70
CA LEU A 46 -6.81 -26.16 -23.92
C LEU A 46 -7.56 -26.67 -25.15
N PHE A 47 -6.90 -27.54 -25.91
CA PHE A 47 -7.59 -28.34 -26.92
C PHE A 47 -8.15 -29.62 -26.29
N GLU A 48 -9.14 -30.21 -26.95
CA GLU A 48 -9.87 -31.39 -26.47
C GLU A 48 -8.94 -32.56 -26.10
N GLU A 49 -7.96 -32.85 -26.95
CA GLU A 49 -6.95 -33.89 -26.72
C GLU A 49 -6.06 -33.62 -25.49
N ASN A 50 -5.76 -32.35 -25.21
CA ASN A 50 -4.96 -31.95 -24.05
C ASN A 50 -5.72 -32.10 -22.73
N ILE A 51 -7.05 -31.98 -22.78
CA ILE A 51 -7.91 -32.27 -21.64
C ILE A 51 -7.94 -33.77 -21.42
N LEU A 52 -8.30 -34.54 -22.45
CA LEU A 52 -8.50 -35.98 -22.35
C LEU A 52 -7.24 -36.75 -21.94
N SER A 53 -6.05 -36.27 -22.31
CA SER A 53 -4.77 -36.89 -21.91
C SER A 53 -4.52 -36.89 -20.40
N GLN A 54 -5.24 -36.06 -19.64
CA GLN A 54 -5.16 -36.00 -18.18
C GLN A 54 -6.12 -36.97 -17.47
N TYR A 55 -6.98 -37.66 -18.23
CA TYR A 55 -8.00 -38.57 -17.69
C TYR A 55 -7.76 -40.02 -18.12
N ARG A 56 -8.48 -40.94 -17.47
CA ARG A 56 -8.37 -42.39 -17.73
C ARG A 56 -8.74 -42.71 -19.17
N GLU A 57 -8.08 -43.72 -19.71
CA GLU A 57 -8.36 -44.24 -21.06
C GLU A 57 -9.84 -44.64 -21.21
N GLY A 58 -10.47 -44.21 -22.30
CA GLY A 58 -11.92 -44.38 -22.54
C GLY A 58 -12.83 -43.26 -21.99
N MET A 59 -12.27 -42.23 -21.35
CA MET A 59 -12.98 -40.99 -21.04
C MET A 59 -13.31 -40.22 -22.32
N THR A 60 -14.54 -39.73 -22.45
CA THR A 60 -14.95 -38.83 -23.54
C THR A 60 -15.28 -37.46 -22.97
N LEU A 61 -15.23 -36.40 -23.80
CA LEU A 61 -15.62 -35.07 -23.33
C LEU A 61 -17.07 -35.02 -22.84
N VAL A 62 -17.97 -35.78 -23.47
CA VAL A 62 -19.37 -35.86 -23.03
C VAL A 62 -19.45 -36.38 -21.59
N LYS A 63 -18.78 -37.50 -21.29
CA LYS A 63 -18.76 -38.06 -19.93
C LYS A 63 -18.04 -37.16 -18.94
N LEU A 64 -16.94 -36.53 -19.36
CA LEU A 64 -16.19 -35.60 -18.52
C LEU A 64 -17.05 -34.39 -18.17
N PHE A 65 -17.69 -33.78 -19.16
CA PHE A 65 -18.54 -32.62 -18.94
C PHE A 65 -19.79 -32.98 -18.17
N ASP A 66 -20.38 -34.17 -18.33
CA ASP A 66 -21.47 -34.62 -17.44
C ASP A 66 -21.05 -34.71 -15.97
N GLN A 67 -19.79 -35.08 -15.70
CA GLN A 67 -19.24 -35.18 -14.33
C GLN A 67 -18.78 -33.83 -13.77
N GLU A 68 -18.23 -32.97 -14.63
CA GLU A 68 -17.49 -31.76 -14.27
C GLU A 68 -18.11 -30.51 -14.93
N GLN A 69 -19.45 -30.48 -15.12
CA GLN A 69 -20.18 -29.48 -15.95
C GLN A 69 -19.76 -28.02 -15.71
N ASN A 70 -19.38 -27.71 -14.47
CA ASN A 70 -19.07 -26.36 -14.02
C ASN A 70 -17.59 -25.98 -14.11
N ARG A 71 -16.71 -26.92 -14.44
CA ARG A 71 -15.26 -26.73 -14.49
C ARG A 71 -14.78 -26.17 -15.82
N PHE A 72 -15.40 -26.59 -16.93
CA PHE A 72 -14.93 -26.24 -18.27
C PHE A 72 -15.89 -25.28 -18.97
N VAL A 73 -15.33 -24.25 -19.60
CA VAL A 73 -16.08 -23.31 -20.45
C VAL A 73 -15.50 -23.34 -21.86
N GLN A 74 -16.38 -23.46 -22.86
CA GLN A 74 -15.98 -23.43 -24.27
C GLN A 74 -15.60 -22.01 -24.68
N GLY A 75 -14.47 -21.86 -25.35
CA GLY A 75 -14.02 -20.61 -25.95
C GLY A 75 -14.25 -20.50 -27.46
N ALA A 76 -13.55 -19.52 -28.04
CA ALA A 76 -13.46 -19.38 -29.49
C ALA A 76 -12.72 -20.56 -30.13
N ASN A 77 -12.91 -20.74 -31.44
CA ASN A 77 -12.14 -21.73 -32.18
C ASN A 77 -10.74 -21.18 -32.48
N HIS A 78 -9.71 -22.01 -32.27
CA HIS A 78 -8.32 -21.67 -32.62
C HIS A 78 -7.81 -22.60 -33.72
N LYS A 79 -6.91 -22.10 -34.56
CA LYS A 79 -6.24 -22.92 -35.57
C LYS A 79 -5.18 -23.80 -34.92
N LYS A 80 -5.28 -25.10 -35.13
CA LYS A 80 -4.27 -26.10 -34.80
C LYS A 80 -4.15 -27.08 -35.96
N ASP A 81 -2.92 -27.29 -36.43
CA ASP A 81 -2.62 -28.14 -37.60
C ASP A 81 -3.44 -27.78 -38.85
N GLY A 82 -3.63 -26.49 -39.08
CA GLY A 82 -4.39 -25.96 -40.23
C GLY A 82 -5.91 -26.09 -40.12
N LYS A 83 -6.45 -26.70 -39.06
CA LYS A 83 -7.89 -26.84 -38.83
C LYS A 83 -8.36 -25.97 -37.67
N ASN A 84 -9.57 -25.45 -37.76
CA ASN A 84 -10.22 -24.81 -36.63
C ASN A 84 -10.66 -25.88 -35.64
N GLN A 85 -10.14 -25.81 -34.42
CA GLN A 85 -10.50 -26.69 -33.32
C GLN A 85 -11.15 -25.88 -32.20
N LYS A 86 -12.08 -26.51 -31.50
CA LYS A 86 -12.68 -25.94 -30.30
C LYS A 86 -11.62 -25.83 -29.20
N THR A 87 -11.71 -24.75 -28.43
CA THR A 87 -10.89 -24.56 -27.24
C THR A 87 -11.75 -24.51 -26.00
N TRP A 88 -11.12 -24.83 -24.89
CA TRP A 88 -11.75 -24.95 -23.58
C TRP A 88 -10.87 -24.32 -22.52
N TYR A 89 -11.50 -23.77 -21.49
CA TYR A 89 -10.83 -23.15 -20.36
C TYR A 89 -11.18 -23.92 -19.10
N ASP A 90 -10.16 -24.36 -18.37
CA ASP A 90 -10.30 -25.03 -17.07
C ASP A 90 -10.42 -23.98 -15.97
N LEU A 91 -11.63 -23.69 -15.54
CA LEU A 91 -11.90 -22.72 -14.48
C LEU A 91 -11.29 -23.18 -13.14
N SER A 92 -11.02 -24.47 -12.95
CA SER A 92 -10.39 -25.00 -11.73
C SER A 92 -8.88 -25.19 -11.89
N ALA A 93 -8.24 -24.53 -12.86
CA ALA A 93 -6.79 -24.60 -13.03
C ALA A 93 -6.03 -24.07 -11.80
N MET A 94 -4.86 -24.64 -11.52
CA MET A 94 -3.94 -24.19 -10.46
C MET A 94 -3.12 -22.96 -10.88
N GLU A 95 -3.79 -21.99 -11.52
CA GLU A 95 -3.18 -20.74 -11.94
C GLU A 95 -3.20 -19.73 -10.79
N GLU A 96 -2.05 -19.15 -10.49
CA GLU A 96 -1.93 -18.02 -9.56
C GLU A 96 -2.29 -16.72 -10.29
N ILE A 97 -3.13 -15.92 -9.63
CA ILE A 97 -3.58 -14.62 -10.10
C ILE A 97 -2.67 -13.56 -9.47
N GLU A 98 -1.87 -12.92 -10.30
CA GLU A 98 -0.88 -11.93 -9.89
C GLU A 98 -1.44 -10.52 -10.01
N ARG A 99 -0.79 -9.57 -9.33
CA ARG A 99 -1.26 -8.18 -9.25
C ARG A 99 -1.45 -7.53 -10.64
N GLU A 100 -0.54 -7.84 -11.56
CA GLU A 100 -0.51 -7.30 -12.91
C GLU A 100 -1.60 -7.90 -13.81
N ASP A 101 -2.32 -8.91 -13.33
CA ASP A 101 -3.36 -9.56 -14.10
C ASP A 101 -4.64 -8.75 -14.21
N HIS A 102 -5.30 -8.94 -15.36
CA HIS A 102 -6.63 -8.43 -15.57
C HIS A 102 -7.57 -9.01 -14.52
N PHE A 103 -8.42 -8.14 -13.96
CA PHE A 103 -9.42 -8.50 -12.95
C PHE A 103 -8.85 -8.94 -11.60
N PHE A 104 -7.58 -8.65 -11.30
CA PHE A 104 -6.98 -8.91 -9.98
C PHE A 104 -7.87 -8.39 -8.83
N ASP A 105 -8.44 -7.19 -8.97
CA ASP A 105 -9.34 -6.58 -7.98
C ASP A 105 -10.59 -7.44 -7.71
N TYR A 106 -11.14 -8.08 -8.75
CA TYR A 106 -12.31 -8.95 -8.63
C TYR A 106 -11.97 -10.24 -7.89
N PHE A 107 -10.88 -10.90 -8.25
CA PHE A 107 -10.45 -12.14 -7.57
C PHE A 107 -10.00 -11.89 -6.14
N PHE A 108 -9.36 -10.75 -5.88
CA PHE A 108 -9.04 -10.31 -4.53
C PHE A 108 -10.30 -10.12 -3.69
N ALA A 109 -11.34 -9.48 -4.25
CA ALA A 109 -12.62 -9.33 -3.56
C ALA A 109 -13.33 -10.69 -3.33
N CYS A 110 -13.25 -11.63 -4.28
CA CYS A 110 -13.75 -13.00 -4.06
C CYS A 110 -13.03 -13.66 -2.89
N LYS A 111 -11.69 -13.53 -2.82
CA LYS A 111 -10.88 -14.08 -1.73
C LYS A 111 -11.27 -13.50 -0.38
N LEU A 112 -11.45 -12.18 -0.28
CA LEU A 112 -11.90 -11.53 0.96
C LEU A 112 -13.24 -12.08 1.43
N ARG A 113 -14.18 -12.32 0.52
CA ARG A 113 -15.49 -12.88 0.88
C ARG A 113 -15.44 -14.33 1.35
N GLN A 114 -14.46 -15.09 0.88
CA GLN A 114 -14.32 -16.52 1.20
C GLN A 114 -13.53 -16.76 2.49
N ILE A 115 -12.79 -15.76 2.97
CA ILE A 115 -11.94 -15.91 4.15
C ILE A 115 -12.73 -15.63 5.43
N ASN A 116 -12.31 -16.25 6.53
CA ASN A 116 -12.87 -15.95 7.83
C ASN A 116 -12.56 -14.49 8.21
N LEU A 117 -13.54 -13.76 8.75
CA LEU A 117 -13.36 -12.39 9.25
C LEU A 117 -12.12 -12.23 10.14
N LEU A 118 -11.84 -13.22 11.00
CA LEU A 118 -10.68 -13.22 11.92
C LEU A 118 -9.32 -13.40 11.21
N GLU A 119 -9.32 -13.73 9.91
CA GLU A 119 -8.12 -13.95 9.11
C GLU A 119 -7.92 -12.86 8.05
N ILE A 120 -8.84 -11.89 7.94
CA ILE A 120 -8.75 -10.79 6.97
C ILE A 120 -7.44 -10.03 7.15
N ASP A 121 -7.10 -9.61 8.37
CA ASP A 121 -5.88 -8.82 8.63
C ASP A 121 -4.61 -9.52 8.15
N LYS A 122 -4.54 -10.84 8.34
CA LYS A 122 -3.40 -11.65 7.89
C LYS A 122 -3.35 -11.76 6.36
N CYS A 123 -4.52 -11.87 5.72
CA CYS A 123 -4.64 -11.84 4.27
C CYS A 123 -4.19 -10.48 3.69
N LEU A 124 -4.63 -9.38 4.32
CA LEU A 124 -4.26 -8.02 3.92
C LEU A 124 -2.75 -7.78 4.09
N ALA A 125 -2.18 -8.18 5.23
CA ALA A 125 -0.74 -8.09 5.47
C ALA A 125 0.06 -8.93 4.47
N PHE A 126 -0.38 -10.15 4.15
CA PHE A 126 0.26 -11.00 3.15
C PHE A 126 0.33 -10.31 1.78
N HIS A 127 -0.78 -9.73 1.33
CA HIS A 127 -0.82 -9.07 0.02
C HIS A 127 -0.05 -7.76 -0.02
N LEU A 128 -0.02 -6.99 1.08
CA LEU A 128 0.86 -5.83 1.19
C LEU A 128 2.32 -6.22 0.93
N GLU A 129 2.80 -7.26 1.61
CA GLU A 129 4.19 -7.74 1.48
C GLU A 129 4.46 -8.35 0.09
N HIS A 130 3.60 -9.28 -0.36
CA HIS A 130 3.93 -10.15 -1.50
C HIS A 130 3.43 -9.61 -2.84
N SER A 131 2.26 -8.98 -2.87
CA SER A 131 1.64 -8.47 -4.10
C SER A 131 1.95 -6.99 -4.32
N PHE A 132 2.10 -6.22 -3.24
CA PHE A 132 2.34 -4.77 -3.30
C PHE A 132 3.75 -4.36 -2.86
N LYS A 133 4.62 -5.32 -2.50
CA LYS A 133 6.04 -5.08 -2.16
C LYS A 133 6.22 -4.03 -1.07
N ASP A 134 5.36 -4.08 -0.05
CA ASP A 134 5.28 -3.14 1.06
C ASP A 134 4.94 -1.69 0.66
N ASP A 135 4.44 -1.45 -0.56
CA ASP A 135 3.96 -0.12 -0.98
C ASP A 135 2.56 0.16 -0.39
N TRP A 136 2.55 0.75 0.81
CA TRP A 136 1.32 1.11 1.51
C TRP A 136 0.44 2.09 0.74
N GLN A 137 1.03 3.08 0.08
CA GLN A 137 0.27 4.14 -0.59
C GLN A 137 -0.52 3.56 -1.76
N ASP A 138 0.13 2.71 -2.54
CA ASP A 138 -0.47 2.01 -3.66
C ASP A 138 -1.50 0.96 -3.19
N TYR A 139 -1.16 0.19 -2.14
CA TYR A 139 -2.06 -0.83 -1.61
C TYR A 139 -3.33 -0.25 -0.97
N SER A 140 -3.20 0.77 -0.12
CA SER A 140 -4.36 1.44 0.50
C SER A 140 -5.28 2.07 -0.54
N ARG A 141 -4.72 2.65 -1.61
CA ARG A 141 -5.50 3.14 -2.76
C ARG A 141 -6.23 2.00 -3.46
N PHE A 142 -5.54 0.89 -3.72
CA PHE A 142 -6.13 -0.31 -4.32
C PHE A 142 -7.29 -0.85 -3.48
N LEU A 143 -7.12 -0.99 -2.16
CA LEU A 143 -8.15 -1.47 -1.24
C LEU A 143 -9.39 -0.56 -1.29
N ASN A 144 -9.19 0.75 -1.14
CA ASN A 144 -10.29 1.72 -1.20
C ASN A 144 -11.08 1.68 -2.51
N ILE A 145 -10.40 1.47 -3.65
CA ILE A 145 -11.08 1.34 -4.95
C ILE A 145 -11.83 0.00 -5.04
N THR A 146 -11.18 -1.10 -4.62
CA THR A 146 -11.73 -2.45 -4.66
C THR A 146 -12.99 -2.57 -3.79
N LEU A 147 -12.96 -2.05 -2.56
CA LEU A 147 -14.11 -2.03 -1.66
C LEU A 147 -15.28 -1.25 -2.24
N ARG A 148 -15.03 -0.08 -2.85
CA ARG A 148 -16.08 0.72 -3.49
C ARG A 148 -16.69 0.03 -4.71
N LYS A 149 -15.85 -0.58 -5.56
CA LYS A 149 -16.29 -1.26 -6.78
C LYS A 149 -17.10 -2.53 -6.48
N HIS A 150 -16.70 -3.27 -5.46
CA HIS A 150 -17.26 -4.60 -5.14
C HIS A 150 -18.05 -4.64 -3.84
N GLN A 151 -18.48 -3.49 -3.32
CA GLN A 151 -19.16 -3.35 -2.02
C GLN A 151 -20.35 -4.31 -1.85
N LYS A 152 -21.20 -4.42 -2.88
CA LYS A 152 -22.37 -5.30 -2.87
C LYS A 152 -22.01 -6.78 -2.74
N MET A 153 -20.84 -7.16 -3.26
CA MET A 153 -20.35 -8.53 -3.22
C MET A 153 -19.82 -8.90 -1.82
N LEU A 154 -19.05 -7.99 -1.22
CA LEU A 154 -18.32 -8.22 0.03
C LEU A 154 -19.20 -8.19 1.28
N GLY A 155 -20.31 -7.46 1.25
CA GLY A 155 -21.13 -7.24 2.45
C GLY A 155 -20.50 -6.22 3.41
N THR A 156 -21.28 -5.75 4.39
CA THR A 156 -20.90 -4.67 5.31
C THR A 156 -19.73 -5.07 6.21
N ASP A 157 -19.80 -6.25 6.82
CA ASP A 157 -18.86 -6.67 7.86
C ASP A 157 -17.42 -6.76 7.35
N ILE A 158 -17.26 -7.28 6.11
CA ILE A 158 -15.95 -7.37 5.45
C ILE A 158 -15.43 -5.98 5.09
N VAL A 159 -16.29 -5.12 4.54
CA VAL A 159 -15.92 -3.75 4.18
C VAL A 159 -15.48 -2.98 5.42
N GLU A 160 -16.23 -3.08 6.52
CA GLU A 160 -15.90 -2.44 7.79
C GLU A 160 -14.58 -2.95 8.36
N THR A 161 -14.36 -4.26 8.37
CA THR A 161 -13.11 -4.88 8.85
C THR A 161 -11.90 -4.39 8.05
N VAL A 162 -11.98 -4.38 6.72
CA VAL A 162 -10.87 -3.88 5.88
C VAL A 162 -10.65 -2.39 6.09
N MET A 163 -11.71 -1.59 6.24
CA MET A 163 -11.59 -0.14 6.51
C MET A 163 -10.98 0.15 7.89
N GLU A 164 -11.32 -0.64 8.91
CA GLU A 164 -10.68 -0.57 10.22
C GLU A 164 -9.18 -0.85 10.11
N TRP A 165 -8.82 -1.93 9.42
CA TRP A 165 -7.42 -2.28 9.18
C TRP A 165 -6.65 -1.18 8.43
N ILE A 166 -7.27 -0.52 7.44
CA ILE A 166 -6.66 0.63 6.74
C ILE A 166 -6.37 1.78 7.71
N LYS A 167 -7.32 2.15 8.57
CA LYS A 167 -7.16 3.25 9.53
C LYS A 167 -6.06 2.98 10.55
N LEU A 168 -6.03 1.75 11.08
CA LEU A 168 -4.99 1.32 12.03
C LEU A 168 -3.62 1.35 11.36
N SER A 169 -3.51 0.78 10.16
CA SER A 169 -2.26 0.75 9.39
C SER A 169 -1.79 2.13 8.94
N GLU A 170 -2.71 3.05 8.61
CA GLU A 170 -2.37 4.44 8.29
C GLU A 170 -1.83 5.17 9.51
N THR A 171 -2.41 4.95 10.70
CA THR A 171 -1.91 5.50 11.96
C THR A 171 -0.52 4.95 12.29
N ASP A 172 -0.29 3.65 12.06
CA ASP A 172 1.01 2.99 12.24
C ASP A 172 2.05 3.47 11.23
N ASN A 173 1.67 3.76 9.99
CA ASN A 173 2.59 4.26 8.97
C ASN A 173 2.90 5.76 9.15
N ILE A 174 1.91 6.58 9.52
CA ILE A 174 2.14 7.98 9.89
C ILE A 174 3.03 8.05 11.14
N SER A 175 2.77 7.22 12.15
CA SER A 175 3.62 7.15 13.33
C SER A 175 5.01 6.60 13.01
N LYS A 176 5.19 5.68 12.06
CA LYS A 176 6.52 5.23 11.57
C LYS A 176 7.25 6.26 10.71
N GLU A 177 6.54 7.11 9.96
CA GLU A 177 7.15 8.25 9.25
C GLU A 177 7.58 9.36 10.22
N LEU A 178 6.88 9.49 11.36
CA LEU A 178 7.20 10.42 12.44
C LEU A 178 8.21 9.86 13.45
N SER A 179 8.24 8.54 13.68
CA SER A 179 9.21 7.82 14.50
C SER A 179 10.34 7.34 13.59
N GLY A 180 11.38 8.15 13.42
CA GLY A 180 12.48 7.88 12.48
C GLY A 180 13.14 6.51 12.68
N ASN A 181 12.60 5.47 12.05
CA ASN A 181 13.17 4.13 12.07
C ASN A 181 14.28 4.00 11.02
N GLU A 182 15.41 3.45 11.48
CA GLU A 182 16.77 3.56 10.92
C GLU A 182 17.01 2.89 9.55
N LYS A 183 15.99 2.46 8.81
CA LYS A 183 16.20 1.86 7.49
C LYS A 183 16.06 2.89 6.38
N SER A 184 17.11 3.71 6.26
CA SER A 184 17.56 4.34 5.02
C SER A 184 16.46 4.78 4.03
N ALA A 185 15.61 5.74 4.43
CA ALA A 185 14.97 6.59 3.44
C ALA A 185 16.07 7.45 2.80
N LYS A 186 16.60 7.02 1.66
CA LYS A 186 17.32 7.90 0.74
C LYS A 186 16.29 8.90 0.19
N THR A 187 16.02 9.96 0.95
CA THR A 187 15.37 11.18 0.46
C THR A 187 16.10 11.61 -0.81
N LYS A 188 15.46 11.39 -1.96
CA LYS A 188 16.06 11.52 -3.29
C LYS A 188 16.39 12.96 -3.69
N ASN A 189 16.09 13.95 -2.84
CA ASN A 189 16.43 15.36 -3.01
C ASN A 189 16.88 16.00 -1.68
N LYS A 190 17.91 15.46 -1.02
CA LYS A 190 18.58 16.21 0.06
C LYS A 190 19.26 17.44 -0.55
N VAL A 191 18.67 18.62 -0.37
CA VAL A 191 19.32 19.90 -0.66
C VAL A 191 20.57 19.95 0.23
N LYS A 192 21.75 19.85 -0.38
CA LYS A 192 23.01 19.84 0.36
C LYS A 192 23.33 21.27 0.80
N ARG A 193 23.12 21.55 2.08
CA ARG A 193 23.39 22.86 2.70
C ARG A 193 24.83 23.02 3.15
N SER A 194 25.33 24.25 3.12
CA SER A 194 26.62 24.66 3.68
C SER A 194 26.40 25.65 4.83
N ARG A 195 27.40 25.79 5.71
CA ARG A 195 27.30 26.62 6.93
C ARG A 195 26.84 28.06 6.64
N ASP A 196 27.20 28.59 5.48
CA ASP A 196 26.99 29.98 5.08
C ASP A 196 25.99 30.15 3.92
N ASP A 197 25.24 29.10 3.54
CA ASP A 197 24.22 29.24 2.51
C ASP A 197 23.01 30.07 2.98
N SER A 198 22.36 30.75 2.03
CA SER A 198 21.18 31.61 2.25
C SER A 198 19.89 31.00 1.70
N VAL A 199 19.83 29.66 1.55
CA VAL A 199 18.67 28.95 0.99
C VAL A 199 17.43 29.12 1.88
N THR A 200 17.64 29.17 3.19
CA THR A 200 16.63 29.61 4.16
C THR A 200 17.12 30.89 4.84
N LYS A 201 16.21 31.59 5.53
CA LYS A 201 16.55 32.85 6.21
C LYS A 201 17.58 32.71 7.32
N LEU A 202 17.76 31.50 7.86
CA LEU A 202 18.70 31.21 8.94
C LEU A 202 19.82 30.28 8.46
N ASN A 203 21.04 30.61 8.86
CA ASN A 203 22.19 29.73 8.69
C ASN A 203 22.25 28.66 9.80
N GLN A 204 23.28 27.81 9.77
CA GLN A 204 23.39 26.66 10.67
C GLN A 204 23.41 27.06 12.15
N GLU A 205 24.20 28.08 12.50
CA GLU A 205 24.32 28.57 13.88
C GLU A 205 23.05 29.26 14.35
N GLN A 206 22.43 30.05 13.48
CA GLN A 206 21.18 30.74 13.77
C GLN A 206 20.03 29.75 13.95
N THR A 207 20.02 28.67 13.17
CA THR A 207 19.07 27.57 13.33
C THR A 207 19.25 26.90 14.69
N ALA A 208 20.48 26.57 15.07
CA ALA A 208 20.76 25.98 16.39
C ALA A 208 20.33 26.90 17.55
N LEU A 209 20.56 28.21 17.40
CA LEU A 209 20.19 29.19 18.42
C LEU A 209 18.67 29.43 18.48
N LEU A 210 17.96 29.35 17.35
CA LEU A 210 16.49 29.37 17.35
C LEU A 210 15.92 28.15 18.11
N ILE A 211 16.44 26.95 17.86
CA ILE A 211 16.02 25.73 18.57
C ILE A 211 16.17 25.93 20.09
N HIS A 212 17.30 26.49 20.51
CA HIS A 212 17.54 26.80 21.92
C HIS A 212 16.49 27.76 22.52
N PHE A 213 16.15 28.84 21.81
CA PHE A 213 15.11 29.77 22.29
C PHE A 213 13.70 29.17 22.30
N LEU A 214 13.37 28.30 21.33
CA LEU A 214 12.10 27.58 21.33
C LEU A 214 11.96 26.64 22.53
N GLN A 215 13.07 26.04 22.97
CA GLN A 215 13.13 25.24 24.19
C GLN A 215 12.99 26.10 25.46
N ILE A 216 13.71 27.22 25.55
CA ILE A 216 13.56 28.17 26.68
C ILE A 216 12.11 28.67 26.77
N GLY A 217 11.51 29.01 25.64
CA GLY A 217 10.13 29.47 25.55
C GLY A 217 9.08 28.38 25.78
N LYS A 218 9.48 27.12 26.04
CA LYS A 218 8.60 25.95 26.18
C LYS A 218 7.64 25.73 25.01
N ILE A 219 8.02 26.22 23.82
CA ILE A 219 7.34 25.89 22.56
C ILE A 219 7.69 24.46 22.15
N ILE A 220 8.89 23.99 22.53
CA ILE A 220 9.37 22.62 22.34
C ILE A 220 9.89 22.09 23.68
N LEU A 221 9.51 20.86 24.06
CA LEU A 221 9.95 20.22 25.29
C LEU A 221 11.39 19.70 25.16
N LYS A 222 12.14 19.77 26.27
CA LYS A 222 13.57 19.40 26.30
C LYS A 222 13.80 17.90 26.51
N ASP A 223 12.95 17.24 27.31
CA ASP A 223 13.30 15.94 27.90
C ASP A 223 12.14 14.92 28.02
N GLU A 224 10.89 15.23 27.63
CA GLU A 224 9.78 14.27 27.84
C GLU A 224 9.52 13.30 26.67
N ASP A 225 9.62 13.70 25.40
CA ASP A 225 9.26 12.80 24.27
C ASP A 225 10.06 13.00 22.96
N LEU A 226 11.04 13.90 22.94
CA LEU A 226 11.86 14.17 21.75
C LEU A 226 13.30 13.71 22.01
N ASN A 227 13.62 12.51 21.53
CA ASN A 227 15.01 12.09 21.55
C ASN A 227 15.81 13.04 20.61
N LYS A 228 17.06 13.34 20.96
CA LYS A 228 17.89 14.36 20.26
C LYS A 228 18.10 14.05 18.77
N LYS A 229 18.01 12.77 18.39
CA LYS A 229 18.08 12.34 16.99
C LYS A 229 16.78 12.66 16.25
N GLU A 230 15.62 12.47 16.89
CA GLU A 230 14.31 12.84 16.35
C GLU A 230 14.18 14.36 16.19
N ALA A 231 14.62 15.12 17.19
CA ALA A 231 14.71 16.57 17.08
C ALA A 231 15.64 16.97 15.93
N GLY A 232 16.80 16.31 15.79
CA GLY A 232 17.77 16.56 14.70
C GLY A 232 17.16 16.32 13.32
N GLN A 233 16.35 15.27 13.20
CA GLN A 233 15.62 14.93 11.98
C GLN A 233 14.50 15.94 11.67
N ALA A 234 13.71 16.32 12.66
CA ALA A 234 12.65 17.32 12.51
C ALA A 234 13.20 18.67 12.00
N PHE A 235 14.29 19.15 12.60
CA PHE A 235 14.94 20.38 12.14
C PHE A 235 15.70 20.21 10.83
N SER A 236 16.15 18.99 10.50
CA SER A 236 16.70 18.68 9.18
C SER A 236 15.65 18.84 8.08
N ILE A 237 14.40 18.43 8.34
CA ILE A 237 13.28 18.62 7.41
C ILE A 237 12.95 20.11 7.27
N LEU A 238 12.87 20.83 8.39
CA LEU A 238 12.50 22.26 8.40
C LEU A 238 13.55 23.17 7.76
N THR A 239 14.83 22.83 7.92
CA THR A 239 15.92 23.73 7.53
C THR A 239 16.81 23.17 6.43
N GLY A 240 16.76 21.89 6.12
CA GLY A 240 17.63 21.25 5.12
C GLY A 240 19.08 21.04 5.59
N TYR A 241 19.46 21.44 6.80
CA TYR A 241 20.74 21.05 7.40
C TYR A 241 20.70 19.58 7.80
N SER A 242 21.81 18.83 7.70
CA SER A 242 21.79 17.44 8.17
C SER A 242 21.61 17.39 9.68
N ALA A 243 20.86 16.40 10.18
CA ALA A 243 20.70 16.15 11.61
C ALA A 243 22.06 16.08 12.34
N ASP A 244 23.08 15.49 11.69
CA ASP A 244 24.44 15.37 12.24
C ASP A 244 25.20 16.71 12.29
N SER A 245 24.82 17.68 11.44
CA SER A 245 25.42 19.02 11.42
C SER A 245 24.74 19.98 12.40
N LEU A 246 23.45 19.79 12.69
CA LEU A 246 22.71 20.59 13.67
C LEU A 246 23.10 20.15 15.08
N ARG A 247 24.11 20.81 15.67
CA ARG A 247 24.49 20.58 17.06
C ARG A 247 23.37 21.02 17.99
N GLN A 248 22.68 20.05 18.60
CA GLN A 248 21.59 20.29 19.55
C GLN A 248 22.05 20.38 21.01
N ASN A 249 23.21 19.79 21.33
CA ASN A 249 23.84 19.89 22.64
C ASN A 249 25.02 20.87 22.58
N LEU A 250 24.71 22.14 22.35
CA LEU A 250 25.74 23.17 22.47
C LEU A 250 26.07 23.34 23.96
N SER A 251 27.36 23.23 24.30
CA SER A 251 27.83 23.62 25.63
C SER A 251 27.59 25.11 25.86
N GLU A 252 27.55 25.53 27.12
CA GLU A 252 27.40 26.96 27.48
C GLU A 252 28.45 27.85 26.79
N LYS A 253 29.67 27.34 26.63
CA LYS A 253 30.76 28.02 25.89
C LYS A 253 30.44 28.18 24.40
N GLU A 254 29.90 27.14 23.76
CA GLU A 254 29.53 27.19 22.34
C GLU A 254 28.31 28.08 22.10
N LEU A 255 27.31 28.04 23.00
CA LEU A 255 26.15 28.93 22.97
C LEU A 255 26.57 30.39 23.06
N ASN A 256 27.47 30.72 24.00
CA ASN A 256 27.98 32.08 24.16
C ASN A 256 28.73 32.58 22.92
N LEU A 257 29.37 31.68 22.17
CA LEU A 257 30.10 32.04 20.95
C LEU A 257 29.15 32.39 19.79
N ILE A 258 28.04 31.65 19.64
CA ILE A 258 27.08 31.87 18.56
C ILE A 258 25.99 32.88 18.90
N SER A 259 25.73 33.13 20.19
CA SER A 259 24.73 34.10 20.70
C SER A 259 25.22 35.55 20.65
N ASN A 260 25.86 35.93 19.56
CA ASN A 260 26.32 37.30 19.33
C ASN A 260 25.18 38.19 18.77
N LYS A 261 25.36 39.51 18.89
CA LYS A 261 24.36 40.52 18.47
C LYS A 261 23.90 40.35 17.01
N LYS A 262 24.79 39.93 16.11
CA LYS A 262 24.47 39.73 14.69
C LYS A 262 23.52 38.55 14.51
N ASN A 263 23.82 37.39 15.09
CA ASN A 263 22.97 36.20 14.99
C ASN A 263 21.62 36.41 15.68
N LEU A 264 21.59 37.04 16.85
CA LEU A 264 20.37 37.37 17.57
C LEU A 264 19.45 38.31 16.77
N ALA A 265 20.02 39.33 16.10
CA ALA A 265 19.24 40.25 15.28
C ALA A 265 18.57 39.52 14.09
N VAL A 266 19.28 38.58 13.46
CA VAL A 266 18.73 37.80 12.34
C VAL A 266 17.57 36.91 12.80
N ILE A 267 17.71 36.23 13.95
CA ILE A 267 16.64 35.40 14.52
C ILE A 267 15.44 36.25 14.92
N SER A 268 15.67 37.38 15.60
CA SER A 268 14.60 38.29 16.02
C SER A 268 13.78 38.79 14.81
N ASN A 269 14.46 39.23 13.75
CA ASN A 269 13.80 39.66 12.52
C ASN A 269 13.02 38.51 11.85
N ALA A 270 13.53 37.28 11.88
CA ALA A 270 12.83 36.12 11.33
C ALA A 270 11.52 35.85 12.10
N ILE A 271 11.55 35.91 13.43
CA ILE A 271 10.37 35.71 14.29
C ILE A 271 9.35 36.83 14.10
N ILE A 272 9.78 38.10 14.05
CA ILE A 272 8.90 39.24 13.81
C ILE A 272 8.15 39.07 12.48
N ASN A 273 8.86 38.71 11.42
CA ASN A 273 8.25 38.50 10.11
C ASN A 273 7.24 37.34 10.13
N LEU A 274 7.54 36.25 10.84
CA LEU A 274 6.60 35.15 11.03
C LEU A 274 5.33 35.63 11.77
N GLY A 275 5.49 36.41 12.83
CA GLY A 275 4.38 37.02 13.56
C GLY A 275 3.49 37.88 12.66
N LEU A 276 4.08 38.72 11.81
CA LEU A 276 3.35 39.54 10.85
C LEU A 276 2.54 38.72 9.84
N LEU A 277 3.07 37.58 9.38
CA LEU A 277 2.35 36.67 8.48
C LEU A 277 1.17 36.00 9.18
N ILE A 278 1.35 35.56 10.43
CA ILE A 278 0.27 34.98 11.23
C ILE A 278 -0.82 36.03 11.50
N ASP A 279 -0.43 37.25 11.88
CA ASP A 279 -1.38 38.34 12.13
C ASP A 279 -2.20 38.70 10.88
N LYS A 280 -1.58 38.63 9.69
CA LYS A 280 -2.27 38.83 8.43
C LYS A 280 -3.32 37.73 8.22
N GLU A 281 -2.96 36.47 8.37
CA GLU A 281 -3.89 35.33 8.25
C GLU A 281 -5.04 35.40 9.27
N ILE A 282 -4.78 35.84 10.50
CA ILE A 282 -5.82 36.04 11.52
C ILE A 282 -6.80 37.14 11.10
N LYS A 283 -6.31 38.22 10.47
CA LYS A 283 -7.15 39.33 9.99
C LYS A 283 -7.96 38.93 8.76
N ASP A 284 -7.38 38.18 7.85
CA ASP A 284 -8.02 37.76 6.59
C ASP A 284 -9.12 36.68 6.81
N LYS A 285 -9.14 36.02 7.99
CA LYS A 285 -10.17 35.06 8.39
C LYS A 285 -11.30 35.64 9.25
N LYS A 286 -11.28 36.96 9.52
CA LYS A 286 -12.37 37.69 10.16
C LYS A 286 -13.25 38.38 9.11
#